data_AF-A0A377XE57-F1
#
_entry.id   AF-A0A377XE57-F1
#
_cell.length_a   1.000
_cell.length_b   1.000
_cell.length_c   1.000
_cell.angle_alpha   90.00
_cell.angle_beta   90.00
_cell.angle_gamma   90.00
#
_symmetry.space_group_name_H-M   'P 1'
#
loop_
_entity.id
_entity.type
_entity.pdbx_description
1 polymer ?
#
loop_
_entity_poly.entity_id
_entity_poly.type
_entity_poly.pdbx_seq_one_letter_code
_entity_poly.pdbx_strand_id
1 'polypeptide(L)'
;MRALLRKNVEPYDALGLAEDRFTDDQIIDFMLQHPILINRPIVTTPQGTRLCRPSEVVLEILTAPQKGAFVKEDGEPVIDTAGQRVK
;
A
#
# COMPACT_ATOMS: atom_id res chain seq x y z
N MET A 1 -10.96 -8.89 -0.72
CA MET A 1 -9.71 -8.91 0.08
C MET A 1 -8.40 -9.00 -0.73
N ARG A 2 -8.37 -9.76 -1.85
CA ARG A 2 -7.15 -10.13 -2.61
C ARG A 2 -6.13 -9.04 -2.94
N ALA A 3 -6.54 -7.78 -3.12
CA ALA A 3 -5.63 -6.67 -3.45
C ALA A 3 -4.58 -6.38 -2.36
N LEU A 4 -4.84 -6.79 -1.12
CA LEU A 4 -3.90 -6.67 0.01
C LEU A 4 -2.83 -7.76 0.02
N LEU A 5 -2.93 -8.80 -0.81
CA LEU A 5 -1.91 -9.84 -0.86
C LEU A 5 -0.64 -9.32 -1.53
N ARG A 6 0.48 -9.46 -0.83
CA ARG A 6 1.81 -9.26 -1.39
C ARG A 6 2.16 -10.49 -2.24
N LYS A 7 2.34 -10.27 -3.53
CA LYS A 7 2.84 -11.28 -4.47
C LYS A 7 4.36 -11.40 -4.39
N ASN A 8 4.92 -12.45 -4.99
CA ASN A 8 6.36 -12.72 -5.05
C ASN A 8 7.00 -12.84 -3.66
N VAL A 9 6.31 -13.52 -2.75
CA VAL A 9 6.81 -13.89 -1.42
C VAL A 9 6.49 -15.36 -1.22
N GLU A 10 7.38 -16.07 -0.53
CA GLU A 10 7.32 -17.54 -0.42
C GLU A 10 5.93 -18.08 -0.02
N PRO A 11 5.21 -17.56 1.01
CA PRO A 11 3.91 -18.10 1.37
C PRO A 11 2.83 -17.90 0.30
N TYR A 12 2.96 -16.88 -0.55
CA TYR A 12 1.99 -16.63 -1.62
C TYR A 12 2.02 -17.77 -2.64
N ASP A 13 3.24 -18.17 -3.02
CA ASP A 13 3.47 -19.23 -4.01
C ASP A 13 3.26 -20.62 -3.39
N ALA A 14 3.76 -20.85 -2.18
CA ALA A 14 3.65 -22.14 -1.48
C ALA A 14 2.19 -22.52 -1.14
N LEU A 15 1.34 -21.54 -0.84
CA LEU A 15 -0.08 -21.76 -0.55
C LEU A 15 -0.98 -21.68 -1.81
N GLY A 16 -0.41 -21.37 -2.97
CA GLY A 16 -1.16 -21.27 -4.23
C GLY A 16 -2.16 -20.10 -4.26
N LEU A 17 -1.87 -18.98 -3.58
CA LEU A 17 -2.81 -17.85 -3.42
C LEU A 17 -3.13 -17.09 -4.72
N ALA A 18 -2.51 -17.47 -5.83
CA ALA A 18 -2.90 -17.05 -7.17
C ALA A 18 -4.24 -17.64 -7.61
N GLU A 19 -4.64 -18.81 -7.12
CA GLU A 19 -5.87 -19.50 -7.50
C GLU A 19 -7.12 -18.81 -6.94
N ASP A 20 -8.13 -18.58 -7.77
CA ASP A 20 -9.38 -17.91 -7.36
C ASP A 20 -10.38 -18.85 -6.66
N ARG A 21 -9.91 -19.55 -5.63
CA ARG A 21 -10.69 -20.52 -4.84
C ARG A 21 -10.82 -20.19 -3.36
N PHE A 22 -10.08 -19.18 -2.89
CA PHE A 22 -10.06 -18.80 -1.48
C PHE A 22 -11.08 -17.70 -1.20
N THR A 23 -11.82 -17.86 -0.12
CA THR A 23 -12.72 -16.80 0.37
C THR A 23 -11.93 -15.64 0.96
N ASP A 24 -12.58 -14.49 1.10
CA ASP A 24 -11.97 -13.32 1.74
C ASP A 24 -11.54 -13.61 3.18
N ASP A 25 -12.31 -14.40 3.94
CA ASP A 25 -11.96 -14.82 5.31
C ASP A 25 -10.72 -15.73 5.35
N GLN A 26 -10.63 -16.70 4.44
CA GLN A 26 -9.44 -17.55 4.34
C GLN A 26 -8.19 -16.73 3.99
N ILE A 27 -8.34 -15.74 3.12
CA ILE A 27 -7.26 -14.82 2.77
C ILE A 27 -6.82 -14.02 4.01
N ILE A 28 -7.75 -13.54 4.83
CA ILE A 28 -7.44 -12.85 6.10
C ILE A 28 -6.69 -13.79 7.03
N ASP A 29 -7.15 -15.03 7.20
CA ASP A 29 -6.48 -16.01 8.07
C ASP A 29 -5.05 -16.30 7.60
N PHE A 30 -4.81 -16.43 6.29
CA PHE A 30 -3.45 -16.57 5.75
C PHE A 30 -2.59 -15.35 6.04
N MET A 31 -3.12 -14.13 5.93
CA MET A 31 -2.38 -12.91 6.27
C MET A 31 -2.04 -12.84 7.76
N LEU A 32 -2.92 -13.31 8.64
CA LEU A 32 -2.67 -13.36 10.08
C LEU A 32 -1.60 -14.40 10.42
N GLN A 33 -1.62 -15.56 9.76
CA GLN A 33 -0.63 -16.62 9.94
C GLN A 33 0.73 -16.27 9.31
N HIS A 34 0.71 -15.57 8.17
CA HIS A 34 1.91 -15.17 7.42
C HIS A 34 1.88 -13.66 7.14
N PRO A 35 2.26 -12.80 8.10
CA PRO A 35 2.18 -11.34 7.96
C PRO A 35 2.93 -10.76 6.75
N ILE A 36 3.93 -11.48 6.21
CA ILE A 36 4.62 -11.10 4.97
C ILE A 36 3.68 -11.03 3.75
N LEU A 37 2.53 -11.71 3.80
CA LEU A 37 1.47 -11.64 2.79
C LEU A 37 0.73 -10.29 2.80
N ILE A 38 0.86 -9.47 3.84
CA ILE A 38 0.22 -8.15 3.88
C ILE A 38 1.05 -7.17 3.05
N ASN A 39 0.46 -6.65 1.97
CA ASN A 39 1.09 -5.67 1.12
C ASN A 39 1.28 -4.33 1.86
N ARG A 40 2.35 -3.59 1.53
CA ARG A 40 2.82 -2.46 2.35
C ARG A 40 3.16 -1.20 1.54
N PRO A 41 3.07 0.00 2.15
CA PRO A 41 2.57 0.26 3.51
C PRO A 41 1.04 0.45 3.56
N ILE A 42 0.43 0.06 4.68
CA ILE A 42 -0.93 0.46 5.05
C ILE A 42 -0.80 1.61 6.04
N VAL A 43 -1.42 2.74 5.75
CA VAL A 43 -1.36 3.96 6.56
C VAL A 43 -2.76 4.30 7.05
N THR A 44 -2.88 4.64 8.33
CA THR A 44 -4.14 5.07 8.96
C THR A 44 -3.97 6.49 9.51
N THR A 45 -4.97 7.32 9.25
CA THR A 45 -5.08 8.72 9.71
C THR A 45 -6.54 8.99 10.13
N PRO A 46 -6.84 10.15 10.76
CA PRO A 46 -8.24 10.54 10.97
C PRO A 46 -9.08 10.67 9.70
N GLN A 47 -8.48 10.88 8.52
CA GLN A 47 -9.20 10.98 7.24
C GLN A 47 -9.45 9.62 6.58
N GLY A 48 -8.85 8.55 7.11
CA GLY A 48 -9.07 7.18 6.66
C GLY A 48 -7.79 6.34 6.60
N THR A 49 -7.95 5.15 6.03
CA THR A 49 -6.90 4.14 5.87
C THR A 49 -6.70 3.80 4.38
N ARG A 50 -5.45 3.66 3.95
CA ARG A 50 -5.09 3.29 2.56
C ARG A 50 -3.88 2.35 2.50
N LEU A 51 -3.90 1.43 1.54
CA LEU A 51 -2.70 0.80 1.01
C LEU A 51 -2.02 1.81 0.08
N CYS A 52 -0.90 2.39 0.51
CA CYS A 52 -0.25 3.48 -0.21
C CYS A 52 0.70 2.91 -1.27
N ARG A 53 0.11 2.34 -2.33
CA ARG A 53 0.81 1.83 -3.52
C ARG A 53 0.12 2.39 -4.78
N PRO A 54 0.70 3.41 -5.43
CA PRO A 54 2.01 4.01 -5.16
C PRO A 54 2.05 4.83 -3.86
N SER A 55 3.25 5.17 -3.38
CA SER A 55 3.50 5.77 -2.05
C SER A 55 2.67 7.03 -1.79
N GLU A 56 2.47 7.82 -2.82
CA GLU A 56 1.89 9.14 -2.79
C GLU A 56 0.36 9.13 -2.72
N VAL A 57 -0.27 7.96 -2.78
CA VAL A 57 -1.67 7.76 -2.35
C VAL A 57 -1.86 8.22 -0.91
N VAL A 58 -0.82 8.19 -0.08
CA VAL A 58 -0.88 8.70 1.30
C VAL A 58 -1.33 10.16 1.38
N LEU A 59 -1.04 10.98 0.36
CA LEU A 59 -1.43 12.40 0.35
C LEU A 59 -2.94 12.60 0.32
N GLU A 60 -3.72 11.59 -0.08
CA GLU A 60 -5.19 11.65 -0.04
C GLU A 60 -5.75 11.59 1.39
N ILE A 61 -4.97 11.08 2.35
CA ILE A 61 -5.41 10.87 3.73
C ILE A 61 -4.60 11.68 4.75
N LEU A 62 -3.58 12.43 4.34
CA LEU A 62 -2.89 13.35 5.25
C LEU A 62 -3.75 14.62 5.49
N THR A 63 -3.88 15.02 6.76
CA THR A 63 -4.63 16.23 7.14
C THR A 63 -3.86 17.51 6.90
N ALA A 64 -2.53 17.45 6.98
CA ALA A 64 -1.66 18.59 6.75
C ALA A 64 -1.07 18.53 5.33
N PRO A 65 -0.97 19.67 4.63
CA PRO A 65 -0.28 19.73 3.35
C PRO A 65 1.21 19.42 3.52
N GLN A 66 1.86 19.04 2.42
CA GLN A 66 3.31 18.93 2.41
C GLN A 66 3.94 20.31 2.69
N LYS A 67 4.99 20.32 3.51
CA LYS A 67 5.66 21.56 3.96
C LYS A 67 6.65 22.12 2.94
N GLY A 68 6.89 21.41 1.86
CA GLY A 68 7.81 21.77 0.79
C GLY A 68 7.78 20.71 -0.33
N ALA A 69 8.66 20.89 -1.31
CA ALA A 69 8.82 19.93 -2.39
C ALA A 69 9.17 18.54 -1.84
N PHE A 70 8.64 17.50 -2.49
CA PHE A 70 8.90 16.11 -2.14
C PHE A 70 9.29 15.33 -3.39
N VAL A 71 10.44 14.67 -3.33
CA VAL A 71 11.01 13.83 -4.38
C VAL A 71 11.27 12.45 -3.78
N LYS A 72 10.85 11.39 -4.48
CA LYS A 72 11.08 10.00 -4.06
C LYS A 72 12.59 9.67 -4.12
N GLU A 73 12.95 8.54 -3.50
CA GLU A 73 14.35 8.07 -3.47
C GLU A 73 14.93 7.77 -4.86
N ASP A 74 14.08 7.42 -5.84
CA ASP A 74 14.45 7.20 -7.23
C ASP A 74 14.51 8.49 -8.07
N GLY A 75 14.28 9.65 -7.45
CA GLY A 75 14.31 10.95 -8.10
C GLY A 75 12.98 11.38 -8.71
N GLU A 76 11.90 10.59 -8.59
CA GLU A 76 10.59 10.98 -9.09
C GLU A 76 10.01 12.14 -8.25
N PRO A 77 9.75 13.33 -8.84
CA PRO A 77 9.14 14.44 -8.13
C PRO A 77 7.65 14.19 -7.91
N VAL A 78 7.15 14.38 -6.69
CA VAL A 78 5.74 14.16 -6.33
C VAL A 78 5.03 15.48 -6.04
N ILE A 79 5.71 16.39 -5.34
CA ILE A 79 5.23 17.71 -4.97
C ILE A 79 6.30 18.74 -5.33
N ASP A 80 5.89 19.81 -6.02
CA ASP A 80 6.79 20.90 -6.41
C ASP A 80 7.02 21.91 -5.26
N THR A 81 7.84 22.93 -5.52
CA THR A 81 8.13 23.99 -4.56
C THR A 81 6.92 24.89 -4.25
N ALA A 82 5.89 24.88 -5.10
CA ALA A 82 4.63 25.58 -4.88
C ALA A 82 3.60 24.71 -4.11
N GLY A 83 3.96 23.48 -3.72
CA GLY A 83 3.09 22.55 -3.01
C GLY A 83 2.07 21.83 -3.91
N GLN A 84 2.22 21.90 -5.23
CA GLN A 84 1.34 21.26 -6.20
C GLN A 84 1.84 19.88 -6.60
N ARG A 85 0.90 19.00 -7.01
CA ARG A 85 1.22 17.69 -7.59
C ARG A 85 1.98 17.86 -8.89
N VAL A 86 3.14 17.22 -9.00
CA VAL A 86 3.84 17.07 -10.27
C VAL A 86 3.14 15.95 -11.04
N LYS A 87 2.66 16.25 -12.25
CA LYS A 87 1.99 15.27 -13.12
C LYS A 87 2.99 14.41 -13.87
#